data_AF-A0DQ66-F1
#
_entry.id   AF-A0DQ66-F1
#
_cell.length_a   1.000
_cell.length_b   1.000
_cell.length_c   1.000
_cell.angle_alpha   90.00
_cell.angle_beta   90.00
_cell.angle_gamma   90.00
#
_symmetry.space_group_name_H-M   'P 1'
#
loop_
_entity.id
_entity.type
_entity.pdbx_description
1 polymer ?
#
loop_
_entity_poly.entity_id
_entity_poly.type
_entity_poly.pdbx_seq_one_letter_code
_entity_poly.pdbx_strand_id
1 'polypeptide(L)'
;MNTLIRFVKSLVKFSANLIASVGLVIVCCGLFVLYNKVGIEYQELYHTNADWLKTLQEYVFIILGVLIFLIGCAGLYGSRKNPKCQKTCLMFYQIGALAFFVLCTGLATFTLLYSDDVFGIECQGTTQFKEIDYQIHEAEKLLCSSICQCYITQSTYEDNKELFKGKNYTTNEDLEVKIKQIQKCPSYQPDQYAAAVSMMQVAESLLHCSGWCNPTKYYLFSDINDINSFIGTSCFTETKDFVQSTGKFMGYVLLGLGVLFGMNLIMVILICCTKEKDRRNEHLIYGY
;
A
#
# COMPACT_ATOMS: atom_id res chain seq x y z
N MET A 1 0.19 -40.73 -18.90
CA MET A 1 -0.72 -39.57 -19.07
C MET A 1 -1.60 -39.30 -17.84
N ASN A 2 -2.20 -40.33 -17.23
CA ASN A 2 -3.10 -40.16 -16.07
C ASN A 2 -2.43 -39.55 -14.81
N THR A 3 -1.15 -39.82 -14.56
CA THR A 3 -0.40 -39.25 -13.42
C THR A 3 -0.17 -37.75 -13.57
N LEU A 4 0.29 -37.30 -14.75
CA LEU A 4 0.52 -35.89 -15.04
C LEU A 4 -0.77 -35.07 -14.93
N ILE A 5 -1.88 -35.54 -15.50
CA ILE A 5 -3.17 -34.83 -15.42
C ILE A 5 -3.66 -34.71 -13.97
N ARG A 6 -3.46 -35.75 -13.14
CA ARG A 6 -3.79 -35.69 -11.71
C ARG A 6 -2.93 -34.66 -10.98
N PHE A 7 -1.62 -34.65 -11.27
CA PHE A 7 -0.69 -33.68 -10.70
C PHE A 7 -1.08 -32.24 -11.05
N VAL A 8 -1.32 -31.95 -12.34
CA VAL A 8 -1.72 -30.61 -12.80
C VAL A 8 -3.04 -30.17 -12.17
N LYS A 9 -4.05 -31.05 -12.09
CA LYS A 9 -5.30 -30.75 -11.38
C LYS A 9 -5.10 -30.47 -9.89
N SER A 10 -4.16 -31.16 -9.25
CA SER A 10 -3.80 -30.92 -7.86
C SER A 10 -3.16 -29.55 -7.70
N LEU A 11 -2.27 -29.16 -8.61
CA LEU A 11 -1.60 -27.86 -8.59
C LEU A 11 -2.59 -26.71 -8.81
N VAL A 12 -3.49 -26.82 -9.78
CA VAL A 12 -4.55 -25.81 -10.04
C VAL A 12 -5.48 -25.66 -8.82
N LYS A 13 -5.80 -26.75 -8.12
CA LYS A 13 -6.57 -26.69 -6.88
C LYS A 13 -5.81 -25.97 -5.77
N PHE A 14 -4.53 -26.29 -5.61
CA PHE A 14 -3.68 -25.65 -4.62
C PHE A 14 -3.55 -24.15 -4.89
N SER A 15 -3.31 -23.74 -6.14
CA SER A 15 -3.21 -22.33 -6.50
C SER A 15 -4.54 -21.59 -6.35
N ALA A 16 -5.67 -22.20 -6.76
CA ALA A 16 -6.99 -21.62 -6.53
C ALA A 16 -7.31 -21.44 -5.02
N ASN A 17 -6.92 -22.40 -4.18
CA ASN A 17 -7.06 -22.28 -2.73
C ASN A 17 -6.20 -21.15 -2.18
N LEU A 18 -4.93 -21.06 -2.59
CA LEU A 18 -4.02 -19.98 -2.19
C LEU A 18 -4.60 -18.61 -2.56
N ILE A 19 -5.10 -18.44 -3.79
CA ILE A 19 -5.72 -17.20 -4.26
C ILE A 19 -6.95 -16.85 -3.42
N ALA A 20 -7.82 -17.83 -3.13
CA ALA A 20 -8.98 -17.61 -2.27
C ALA A 20 -8.56 -17.18 -0.86
N SER A 21 -7.57 -17.85 -0.26
CA SER A 21 -7.05 -17.47 1.07
C SER A 21 -6.45 -16.07 1.08
N VAL A 22 -5.66 -15.69 0.08
CA VAL A 22 -5.09 -14.34 -0.05
C VAL A 22 -6.21 -13.31 -0.20
N GLY A 23 -7.20 -13.56 -1.06
CA GLY A 23 -8.36 -12.67 -1.22
C GLY A 23 -9.10 -12.45 0.09
N LEU A 24 -9.34 -13.53 0.86
CA LEU A 24 -10.00 -13.45 2.16
C LEU A 24 -9.18 -12.63 3.17
N VAL A 25 -7.87 -12.84 3.25
CA VAL A 25 -6.98 -12.06 4.12
C VAL A 25 -7.03 -10.57 3.75
N ILE A 26 -6.98 -10.24 2.45
CA ILE A 26 -7.07 -8.85 1.98
C ILE A 26 -8.42 -8.23 2.37
N VAL A 27 -9.54 -8.96 2.26
CA VAL A 27 -10.85 -8.48 2.73
C VAL A 27 -10.83 -8.22 4.24
N CYS A 28 -10.30 -9.15 5.03
CA CYS A 28 -10.19 -8.98 6.49
C CYS A 28 -9.31 -7.78 6.85
N CYS A 29 -8.19 -7.58 6.16
CA CYS A 29 -7.34 -6.38 6.34
C CYS A 29 -8.09 -5.11 5.96
N GLY A 30 -8.82 -5.09 4.83
CA GLY A 30 -9.63 -3.95 4.42
C GLY A 30 -10.72 -3.60 5.44
N LEU A 31 -11.42 -4.61 5.96
CA LEU A 31 -12.40 -4.43 7.03
C LEU A 31 -11.77 -3.93 8.33
N PHE A 32 -10.58 -4.41 8.68
CA PHE A 32 -9.84 -3.95 9.87
C PHE A 32 -9.42 -2.48 9.74
N VAL A 33 -8.89 -2.09 8.58
CA VAL A 33 -8.53 -0.69 8.27
C VAL A 33 -9.76 0.21 8.34
N LEU A 34 -10.88 -0.23 7.77
CA LEU A 34 -12.15 0.50 7.81
C LEU A 34 -12.71 0.63 9.24
N TYR A 35 -12.68 -0.45 10.01
CA TYR A 35 -13.21 -0.49 11.38
C TYR A 35 -12.44 0.42 12.33
N ASN A 36 -11.11 0.34 12.30
CA ASN A 36 -10.26 1.13 13.19
C ASN A 36 -10.11 2.59 12.73
N LYS A 37 -10.76 2.97 11.62
CA LYS A 37 -10.55 4.27 10.96
C LYS A 37 -9.05 4.58 10.82
N VAL A 38 -8.23 3.56 10.50
CA VAL A 38 -6.82 3.77 10.13
C VAL A 38 -6.72 4.49 8.79
N GLY A 39 -7.87 4.79 8.16
CA GLY A 39 -7.99 5.83 7.17
C GLY A 39 -7.48 7.14 7.75
N ILE A 40 -6.22 7.42 7.48
CA ILE A 40 -5.73 8.74 7.09
C ILE A 40 -6.92 9.48 6.45
N GLU A 41 -7.27 10.66 6.95
CA GLU A 41 -8.32 11.53 6.39
C GLU A 41 -7.91 11.98 4.97
N TYR A 42 -7.96 11.04 4.03
CA TYR A 42 -7.61 11.25 2.62
C TYR A 42 -8.64 12.12 1.91
N GLN A 43 -9.75 12.49 2.58
CA GLN A 43 -10.71 13.47 2.09
C GLN A 43 -10.04 14.75 1.63
N GLU A 44 -8.93 15.11 2.25
CA GLU A 44 -8.24 16.35 1.97
C GLU A 44 -7.04 16.15 1.02
N LEU A 45 -6.53 14.91 0.85
CA LEU A 45 -5.33 14.61 0.03
C LEU A 45 -5.55 14.87 -1.47
N TYR A 46 -6.78 14.71 -1.93
CA TYR A 46 -7.15 14.93 -3.32
C TYR A 46 -8.34 15.87 -3.38
N HIS A 47 -8.09 17.18 -3.51
CA HIS A 47 -9.06 18.18 -4.01
C HIS A 47 -9.51 17.91 -5.46
N THR A 48 -9.44 16.67 -5.92
CA THR A 48 -10.12 16.26 -7.14
C THR A 48 -11.60 16.16 -6.81
N ASN A 49 -12.42 16.94 -7.51
CA ASN A 49 -13.90 16.96 -7.43
C ASN A 49 -14.59 15.61 -7.77
N ALA A 50 -13.84 14.51 -7.81
CA ALA A 50 -14.28 13.19 -8.18
C ALA A 50 -14.54 12.35 -6.92
N ASP A 51 -15.73 12.48 -6.35
CA ASP A 51 -16.19 11.71 -5.17
C ASP A 51 -15.98 10.19 -5.28
N TRP A 52 -15.92 9.67 -6.52
CA TRP A 52 -15.69 8.25 -6.79
C TRP A 52 -14.26 7.79 -6.46
N LEU A 53 -13.25 8.65 -6.57
CA LEU A 53 -11.85 8.30 -6.23
C LEU A 53 -11.67 8.08 -4.73
N LYS A 54 -12.33 8.91 -3.92
CA LYS A 54 -12.39 8.75 -2.47
C LYS A 54 -12.99 7.40 -2.09
N THR A 55 -14.16 7.10 -2.66
CA THR A 55 -14.83 5.80 -2.44
C THR A 55 -13.95 4.65 -2.91
N LEU A 56 -13.27 4.80 -4.05
CA LEU A 56 -12.39 3.76 -4.56
C LEU A 56 -11.23 3.49 -3.61
N GLN A 57 -10.58 4.51 -3.06
CA GLN A 57 -9.44 4.37 -2.15
C GLN A 57 -9.83 3.75 -0.80
N GLU A 58 -10.94 4.19 -0.19
CA GLU A 58 -11.42 3.66 1.09
C GLU A 58 -11.81 2.18 0.99
N TYR A 59 -12.40 1.79 -0.14
CA TYR A 59 -12.90 0.43 -0.36
C TYR A 59 -11.98 -0.43 -1.24
N VAL A 60 -10.80 0.07 -1.64
CA VAL A 60 -9.94 -0.61 -2.63
C VAL A 60 -9.56 -2.01 -2.19
N PHE A 61 -9.14 -2.17 -0.93
CA PHE A 61 -8.74 -3.46 -0.38
C PHE A 61 -9.93 -4.42 -0.30
N ILE A 62 -11.11 -3.94 0.07
CA ILE A 62 -12.31 -4.78 0.17
C ILE A 62 -12.74 -5.23 -1.22
N ILE A 63 -12.85 -4.31 -2.19
CA ILE A 63 -13.25 -4.61 -3.56
C ILE A 63 -12.25 -5.57 -4.22
N LEU A 64 -10.96 -5.25 -4.14
CA LEU A 64 -9.89 -6.08 -4.70
C LEU A 64 -9.85 -7.47 -4.04
N GLY A 65 -9.95 -7.52 -2.71
CA GLY A 65 -9.97 -8.77 -1.95
C GLY A 65 -11.16 -9.66 -2.31
N VAL A 66 -12.36 -9.08 -2.46
CA VAL A 66 -13.57 -9.82 -2.91
C VAL A 66 -13.39 -10.34 -4.32
N LEU A 67 -12.87 -9.53 -5.26
CA LEU A 67 -12.60 -9.97 -6.62
C LEU A 67 -11.61 -11.14 -6.67
N ILE A 68 -10.49 -11.03 -5.93
CA ILE A 68 -9.49 -12.12 -5.78
C ILE A 68 -10.15 -13.38 -5.21
N PHE A 69 -10.95 -13.22 -4.14
CA PHE A 69 -11.63 -14.33 -3.48
C PHE A 69 -12.59 -15.04 -4.43
N LEU A 70 -13.39 -14.29 -5.20
CA LEU A 70 -14.33 -14.85 -6.18
C LEU A 70 -13.61 -15.59 -7.31
N ILE A 71 -12.47 -15.07 -7.79
CA ILE A 71 -11.62 -15.74 -8.79
C ILE A 71 -11.06 -17.05 -8.22
N GLY A 72 -10.57 -17.05 -6.98
CA GLY A 72 -10.11 -18.25 -6.28
C GLY A 72 -11.22 -19.30 -6.13
N CYS A 73 -12.42 -18.86 -5.70
CA CYS A 73 -13.61 -19.71 -5.62
C CYS A 73 -13.97 -20.33 -6.98
N ALA A 74 -13.97 -19.53 -8.06
CA ALA A 74 -14.22 -20.02 -9.41
C ALA A 74 -13.21 -21.11 -9.83
N GLY A 75 -11.93 -20.96 -9.47
CA GLY A 75 -10.93 -22.01 -9.67
C GLY A 75 -11.25 -23.31 -8.91
N LEU A 76 -11.65 -23.18 -7.63
CA LEU A 76 -12.05 -24.33 -6.80
C LEU A 76 -13.29 -25.05 -7.37
N TYR A 77 -14.33 -24.31 -7.78
CA TYR A 77 -15.53 -24.89 -8.40
C TYR A 77 -15.24 -25.48 -9.78
N GLY A 78 -14.42 -24.82 -10.60
CA GLY A 78 -13.98 -25.30 -11.91
C GLY A 78 -13.19 -26.60 -11.85
N SER A 79 -12.57 -26.90 -10.71
CA SER A 79 -11.84 -28.16 -10.48
C SER A 79 -12.74 -29.37 -10.15
N ARG A 80 -14.04 -29.15 -9.86
CA ARG A 80 -15.00 -30.22 -9.51
C ARG A 80 -15.50 -30.97 -10.75
N LYS A 81 -16.09 -32.16 -10.55
CA LYS A 81 -16.48 -33.09 -11.63
C LYS A 81 -17.66 -32.65 -12.51
N ASN A 82 -18.33 -31.53 -12.22
CA ASN A 82 -19.55 -31.15 -12.94
C ASN A 82 -19.25 -30.54 -14.32
N PRO A 83 -19.65 -31.19 -15.44
CA PRO A 83 -19.18 -30.83 -16.79
C PRO A 83 -19.69 -29.48 -17.30
N LYS A 84 -20.89 -29.05 -16.87
CA LYS A 84 -21.49 -27.76 -17.29
C LYS A 84 -20.80 -26.57 -16.61
N CYS A 85 -20.61 -26.64 -15.30
CA CYS A 85 -20.00 -25.57 -14.50
C CYS A 85 -18.47 -25.49 -14.69
N GLN A 86 -17.83 -26.63 -14.98
CA GLN A 86 -16.38 -26.71 -15.17
C GLN A 86 -15.84 -25.72 -16.21
N LYS A 87 -16.47 -25.62 -17.39
CA LYS A 87 -15.93 -24.78 -18.48
C LYS A 87 -15.98 -23.30 -18.14
N THR A 88 -17.12 -22.80 -17.68
CA THR A 88 -17.33 -21.38 -17.38
C THR A 88 -16.49 -20.91 -16.20
N CYS A 89 -16.46 -21.68 -15.11
CA CYS A 89 -15.67 -21.31 -13.92
C CYS A 89 -14.16 -21.37 -14.18
N LEU A 90 -13.70 -22.34 -14.97
CA LEU A 90 -12.29 -22.42 -15.37
C LEU A 90 -11.90 -21.26 -16.29
N MET A 91 -12.77 -20.85 -17.21
CA MET A 91 -12.55 -19.67 -18.06
C MET A 91 -12.45 -18.39 -17.23
N PHE A 92 -13.38 -18.18 -16.28
CA PHE A 92 -13.32 -17.03 -15.39
C PHE A 92 -12.03 -17.01 -14.54
N TYR A 93 -11.64 -18.17 -14.00
CA TYR A 93 -10.38 -18.33 -13.30
C TYR A 93 -9.17 -17.99 -14.17
N GLN A 94 -9.17 -18.40 -15.45
CA GLN A 94 -8.09 -18.07 -16.40
C GLN A 94 -8.00 -16.59 -16.72
N ILE A 95 -9.14 -15.91 -16.93
CA ILE A 95 -9.17 -14.45 -17.14
C ILE A 95 -8.59 -13.75 -15.91
N GLY A 96 -9.00 -14.16 -14.71
CA GLY A 96 -8.45 -13.65 -13.46
C GLY A 96 -6.95 -13.89 -13.33
N ALA A 97 -6.48 -15.11 -13.57
CA ALA A 97 -5.07 -15.46 -13.52
C ALA A 97 -4.23 -14.68 -14.55
N LEU A 98 -4.77 -14.39 -15.73
CA LEU A 98 -4.11 -13.57 -16.74
C LEU A 98 -4.02 -12.10 -16.29
N ALA A 99 -5.10 -11.55 -15.75
CA ALA A 99 -5.09 -10.20 -15.20
C ALA A 99 -4.06 -10.06 -14.06
N PHE A 100 -4.02 -11.02 -13.13
CA PHE A 100 -3.01 -11.03 -12.05
C PHE A 100 -1.60 -11.25 -12.56
N PHE A 101 -1.40 -12.10 -13.57
CA PHE A 101 -0.10 -12.27 -14.20
C PHE A 101 0.43 -10.94 -14.74
N VAL A 102 -0.38 -10.23 -15.53
CA VAL A 102 0.00 -8.93 -16.11
C VAL A 102 0.20 -7.88 -15.01
N LEU A 103 -0.69 -7.81 -14.03
CA LEU A 103 -0.59 -6.88 -12.91
C LEU A 103 0.69 -7.11 -12.09
N CYS A 104 0.93 -8.34 -11.62
CA CYS A 104 2.08 -8.67 -10.78
C CYS A 104 3.40 -8.48 -11.53
N THR A 105 3.48 -8.90 -12.80
CA THR A 105 4.70 -8.71 -13.61
C THR A 105 4.94 -7.25 -13.94
N GLY A 106 3.89 -6.48 -14.26
CA GLY A 106 3.99 -5.04 -14.50
C GLY A 106 4.45 -4.28 -13.25
N LEU A 107 3.84 -4.55 -12.09
CA LEU A 107 4.24 -3.95 -10.82
C LEU A 107 5.65 -4.39 -10.39
N ALA A 108 6.02 -5.65 -10.59
CA ALA A 108 7.38 -6.13 -10.33
C ALA A 108 8.40 -5.41 -11.21
N THR A 109 8.09 -5.24 -12.50
CA THR A 109 8.97 -4.52 -13.45
C THR A 109 9.10 -3.05 -13.04
N PHE A 110 7.99 -2.40 -12.68
CA PHE A 110 7.98 -1.03 -12.20
C PHE A 110 8.84 -0.87 -10.93
N THR A 111 8.59 -1.70 -9.92
CA THR A 111 9.30 -1.63 -8.63
C THR A 111 10.78 -2.01 -8.73
N LEU A 112 11.17 -2.96 -9.58
CA LEU A 112 12.56 -3.40 -9.70
C LEU A 112 13.39 -2.52 -10.63
N LEU A 113 12.80 -1.97 -11.70
CA LEU A 113 13.56 -1.22 -12.71
C LEU A 113 13.40 0.30 -12.60
N TYR A 114 12.23 0.80 -12.19
CA TYR A 114 11.92 2.23 -12.21
C TYR A 114 11.96 2.89 -10.84
N SER A 115 12.02 2.13 -9.74
CA SER A 115 12.10 2.72 -8.39
C SER A 115 13.37 3.56 -8.21
N ASP A 116 14.48 3.09 -8.75
CA ASP A 116 15.77 3.81 -8.69
C ASP A 116 15.73 5.08 -9.57
N ASP A 117 14.96 5.13 -10.65
CA ASP A 117 14.80 6.35 -11.46
C ASP A 117 13.91 7.40 -10.76
N VAL A 118 12.85 6.96 -10.08
CA VAL A 118 11.91 7.87 -9.39
C VAL A 118 12.51 8.43 -8.11
N PHE A 119 13.20 7.59 -7.32
CA PHE A 119 13.75 7.98 -6.01
C PHE A 119 15.28 8.19 -6.03
N GLY A 120 15.96 7.92 -7.14
CA GLY A 120 17.39 8.17 -7.30
C GLY A 120 17.76 9.64 -7.42
N ILE A 121 16.79 10.50 -7.75
CA ILE A 121 16.98 11.95 -7.90
C ILE A 121 17.21 12.60 -6.52
N GLU A 122 18.05 13.62 -6.47
CA GLU A 122 18.20 14.45 -5.26
C GLU A 122 16.87 15.12 -4.88
N CYS A 123 16.58 15.23 -3.58
CA CYS A 123 15.30 15.80 -3.11
C CYS A 123 15.04 17.21 -3.66
N GLN A 124 16.09 18.05 -3.73
CA GLN A 124 16.01 19.40 -4.28
C GLN A 124 16.05 19.44 -5.81
N GLY A 125 16.12 18.31 -6.49
CA GLY A 125 16.17 18.23 -7.96
C GLY A 125 14.79 18.36 -8.61
N THR A 126 13.71 18.03 -7.91
CA THR A 126 12.34 18.02 -8.48
C THR A 126 11.50 19.18 -7.94
N THR A 127 10.69 19.80 -8.81
CA THR A 127 9.82 20.92 -8.44
C THR A 127 8.78 20.53 -7.39
N GLN A 128 8.25 19.31 -7.49
CA GLN A 128 7.24 18.78 -6.56
C GLN A 128 7.79 18.62 -5.14
N PHE A 129 9.02 18.10 -4.99
CA PHE A 129 9.62 17.95 -3.66
C PHE A 129 10.03 19.29 -3.05
N LYS A 130 10.42 20.27 -3.87
CA LYS A 130 10.67 21.65 -3.38
C LYS A 130 9.42 22.29 -2.80
N GLU A 131 8.26 22.08 -3.42
CA GLU A 131 7.01 22.64 -2.93
C GLU A 131 6.64 22.03 -1.57
N ILE A 132 6.78 20.71 -1.42
CA ILE A 132 6.57 20.02 -0.14
C ILE A 132 7.57 20.51 0.92
N ASP A 133 8.85 20.63 0.58
CA ASP A 133 9.89 21.10 1.51
C ASP A 133 9.64 22.54 1.97
N TYR A 134 9.21 23.42 1.05
CA TYR A 134 8.84 24.79 1.38
C TYR A 134 7.67 24.84 2.37
N GLN A 135 6.62 24.04 2.14
CA GLN A 135 5.45 23.99 3.03
C GLN A 135 5.82 23.50 4.42
N ILE A 136 6.70 22.52 4.51
CA ILE A 136 7.20 21.97 5.77
C ILE A 136 8.04 23.01 6.52
N HIS A 137 8.85 23.78 5.81
CA HIS A 137 9.62 24.85 6.43
C HIS A 137 8.72 25.96 6.99
N GLU A 138 7.61 26.29 6.32
CA GLU A 138 6.60 27.21 6.87
C GLU A 138 5.89 26.63 8.10
N ALA A 139 5.57 25.33 8.08
CA ALA A 139 5.02 24.63 9.25
C ALA A 139 5.98 24.65 10.44
N GLU A 140 7.29 24.45 10.21
CA GLU A 140 8.35 24.50 11.22
C GLU A 140 8.44 25.89 11.88
N LYS A 141 8.33 26.97 11.09
CA LYS A 141 8.33 28.34 11.60
C LYS A 141 7.11 28.63 12.47
N LEU A 142 5.97 28.05 12.12
CA LEU A 142 4.71 28.28 12.80
C LEU A 142 4.60 27.48 14.11
N LEU A 143 5.10 26.23 14.16
CA LEU A 143 5.02 25.41 15.36
C LEU A 143 5.89 25.99 16.50
N CYS A 144 5.30 26.10 17.69
CA CYS A 144 5.92 26.74 18.87
C CYS A 144 6.29 28.22 18.62
N SER A 145 5.58 28.92 17.74
CA SER A 145 5.71 30.37 17.52
C SER A 145 4.81 31.16 18.48
N SER A 146 4.94 32.49 18.50
CA SER A 146 4.07 33.36 19.32
C SER A 146 2.58 33.19 19.04
N ILE A 147 2.21 32.76 17.83
CA ILE A 147 0.82 32.56 17.40
C ILE A 147 0.35 31.13 17.73
N CYS A 148 1.28 30.21 17.97
CA CYS A 148 1.02 28.77 18.11
C CYS A 148 1.81 28.17 19.28
N GLN A 149 1.29 28.31 20.50
CA GLN A 149 1.92 27.71 21.67
C GLN A 149 1.83 26.19 21.59
N CYS A 150 2.97 25.50 21.62
CA CYS A 150 2.99 24.04 21.60
C CYS A 150 3.05 23.46 23.02
N TYR A 151 2.49 22.27 23.19
CA TYR A 151 2.58 21.52 24.44
C TYR A 151 3.72 20.52 24.38
N ILE A 152 4.67 20.66 25.31
CA ILE A 152 5.85 19.79 25.44
C ILE A 152 5.82 19.17 26.83
N THR A 153 5.94 17.86 26.94
CA THR A 153 6.01 17.18 28.24
C THR A 153 7.26 17.62 28.99
N GLN A 154 7.19 17.61 30.33
CA GLN A 154 8.32 18.00 31.17
C GLN A 154 9.58 17.17 30.85
N SER A 155 9.43 15.87 30.60
CA SER A 155 10.54 14.98 30.22
C SER A 155 11.17 15.40 28.88
N THR A 156 10.35 15.60 27.84
CA THR A 156 10.86 15.98 26.51
C THR A 156 11.54 17.35 26.54
N TYR A 157 11.05 18.29 27.35
CA TYR A 157 11.69 19.58 27.54
C TYR A 157 13.03 19.47 28.28
N GLU A 158 13.10 18.69 29.36
CA GLU A 158 14.34 18.51 30.13
C GLU A 158 15.46 17.89 29.28
N ASP A 159 15.11 16.89 28.46
CA ASP A 159 16.04 16.23 27.55
C ASP A 159 16.48 17.13 26.38
N ASN A 160 15.64 18.10 25.97
CA ASN A 160 15.84 18.91 24.76
C ASN A 160 15.80 20.42 25.02
N LYS A 161 16.30 20.87 26.18
CA LYS A 161 16.16 22.28 26.61
C LYS A 161 16.68 23.31 25.61
N GLU A 162 17.82 23.06 24.96
CA GLU A 162 18.40 23.98 23.97
C GLU A 162 17.56 24.08 22.69
N LEU A 163 16.82 23.03 22.35
CA LEU A 163 15.96 23.00 21.16
C LEU A 163 14.78 23.98 21.28
N PHE A 164 14.23 24.09 22.48
CA PHE A 164 13.04 24.90 22.76
C PHE A 164 13.37 26.28 23.34
N LYS A 165 14.64 26.63 23.42
CA LYS A 165 15.09 27.94 23.89
C LYS A 165 14.56 29.06 22.99
N GLY A 166 13.77 29.95 23.57
CA GLY A 166 13.15 31.07 22.85
C GLY A 166 11.94 30.69 21.98
N LYS A 167 11.46 29.44 22.07
CA LYS A 167 10.20 29.00 21.46
C LYS A 167 9.04 29.27 22.43
N ASN A 168 7.83 29.42 21.89
CA ASN A 168 6.60 29.55 22.68
C ASN A 168 6.01 28.17 22.94
N TYR A 169 6.27 27.62 24.13
CA TYR A 169 5.76 26.33 24.55
C TYR A 169 5.20 26.39 25.97
N THR A 170 4.51 25.33 26.37
CA THR A 170 4.08 25.10 27.75
C THR A 170 4.30 23.65 28.14
N THR A 171 4.69 23.43 29.39
CA THR A 171 4.73 22.10 30.01
C THR A 171 3.53 21.82 30.89
N ASN A 172 2.61 22.79 31.02
CA ASN A 172 1.41 22.65 31.83
C ASN A 172 0.34 21.88 31.06
N GLU A 173 0.04 20.66 31.53
CA GLU A 173 -0.99 19.81 30.97
C GLU A 173 -2.42 20.30 31.31
N ASP A 174 -2.61 21.28 32.18
CA ASP A 174 -3.96 21.77 32.51
C ASP A 174 -4.45 22.90 31.58
N LEU A 175 -3.61 23.36 30.65
CA LEU A 175 -4.02 24.38 29.69
C LEU A 175 -4.99 23.82 28.65
N GLU A 176 -6.01 24.60 28.33
CA GLU A 176 -7.10 24.24 27.44
C GLU A 176 -6.62 23.97 26.00
N VAL A 177 -5.55 24.65 25.56
CA VAL A 177 -4.98 24.52 24.21
C VAL A 177 -3.66 23.75 24.27
N LYS A 178 -3.69 22.48 23.88
CA LYS A 178 -2.51 21.60 23.77
C LYS A 178 -2.23 21.27 22.31
N ILE A 179 -1.43 22.10 21.67
CA ILE A 179 -1.01 21.85 20.29
C ILE A 179 0.21 20.94 20.34
N LYS A 180 0.02 19.68 19.97
CA LYS A 180 1.09 18.68 19.81
C LYS A 180 1.52 18.47 18.35
N GLN A 181 0.72 19.01 17.43
CA GLN A 181 0.74 18.76 16.00
C GLN A 181 0.37 20.05 15.29
N ILE A 182 1.07 20.42 14.21
CA ILE A 182 0.86 21.70 13.52
C ILE A 182 -0.57 21.86 12.96
N GLN A 183 -1.23 20.75 12.63
CA GLN A 183 -2.60 20.70 12.12
C GLN A 183 -3.62 21.31 13.10
N LYS A 184 -3.31 21.33 14.41
CA LYS A 184 -4.19 21.91 15.44
C LYS A 184 -3.95 23.41 15.66
N CYS A 185 -3.04 24.01 14.90
CA CYS A 185 -2.69 25.41 15.02
C CYS A 185 -3.71 26.30 14.31
N PRO A 186 -4.28 27.34 14.95
CA PRO A 186 -5.32 28.17 14.35
C PRO A 186 -4.92 28.90 13.07
N SER A 187 -3.62 29.19 12.89
CA SER A 187 -3.09 29.87 11.70
C SER A 187 -2.58 28.92 10.62
N TYR A 188 -2.60 27.62 10.88
CA TYR A 188 -2.24 26.62 9.88
C TYR A 188 -3.48 26.30 9.02
N GLN A 189 -3.30 26.25 7.71
CA GLN A 189 -4.37 25.93 6.76
C GLN A 189 -4.18 24.49 6.28
N PRO A 190 -4.69 23.47 7.02
CA PRO A 190 -4.47 22.08 6.67
C PRO A 190 -5.07 21.74 5.30
N ASP A 191 -6.24 22.29 4.96
CA ASP A 191 -6.92 22.02 3.69
C ASP A 191 -6.07 22.35 2.46
N GLN A 192 -5.21 23.37 2.53
CA GLN A 192 -4.36 23.75 1.40
C GLN A 192 -3.22 22.72 1.17
N TYR A 193 -2.82 22.01 2.21
CA TYR A 193 -1.60 21.19 2.25
C TYR A 193 -1.85 19.75 2.70
N ALA A 194 -3.10 19.31 2.74
CA ALA A 194 -3.46 18.06 3.35
C ALA A 194 -2.75 16.85 2.75
N ALA A 195 -2.42 16.91 1.45
CA ALA A 195 -1.61 15.90 0.80
C ALA A 195 -0.22 15.71 1.44
N ALA A 196 0.49 16.83 1.59
CA ALA A 196 1.80 16.85 2.23
C ALA A 196 1.69 16.51 3.72
N VAL A 197 0.70 17.07 4.43
CA VAL A 197 0.46 16.82 5.86
C VAL A 197 0.28 15.34 6.15
N SER A 198 -0.62 14.69 5.42
CA SER A 198 -0.92 13.27 5.58
C SER A 198 0.29 12.40 5.26
N MET A 199 0.95 12.66 4.12
CA MET A 199 2.14 11.94 3.72
C MET A 199 3.24 12.06 4.78
N MET A 200 3.47 13.27 5.27
CA MET A 200 4.46 13.54 6.32
C MET A 200 4.08 12.87 7.62
N GLN A 201 2.84 12.94 8.07
CA GLN A 201 2.40 12.27 9.30
C GLN A 201 2.63 10.75 9.24
N VAL A 202 2.39 10.13 8.08
CA VAL A 202 2.70 8.71 7.86
C VAL A 202 4.21 8.47 7.87
N ALA A 203 4.99 9.32 7.18
CA ALA A 203 6.44 9.18 7.15
C ALA A 203 7.05 9.32 8.55
N GLU A 204 6.67 10.35 9.32
CA GLU A 204 7.15 10.58 10.68
C GLU A 204 6.78 9.40 11.61
N SER A 205 5.54 8.92 11.54
CA SER A 205 5.08 7.83 12.42
C SER A 205 5.61 6.44 12.06
N LEU A 206 5.81 6.16 10.77
CA LEU A 206 6.24 4.84 10.30
C LEU A 206 7.77 4.73 10.21
N LEU A 207 8.45 5.81 9.81
CA LEU A 207 9.88 5.82 9.50
C LEU A 207 10.70 6.61 10.52
N HIS A 208 10.07 7.21 11.54
CA HIS A 208 10.75 7.95 12.62
C HIS A 208 11.70 9.06 12.12
N CYS A 209 11.28 9.72 11.04
CA CYS A 209 11.96 10.82 10.37
C CYS A 209 11.22 12.13 10.60
N SER A 210 11.83 13.28 10.30
CA SER A 210 11.12 14.56 10.31
C SER A 210 11.74 15.54 9.32
N GLY A 211 10.93 16.48 8.83
CA GLY A 211 11.28 17.29 7.67
C GLY A 211 11.31 16.48 6.37
N TRP A 212 11.25 17.12 5.20
CA TRP A 212 11.22 16.40 3.92
C TRP A 212 12.61 16.25 3.31
N CYS A 213 13.17 17.30 2.71
CA CYS A 213 14.52 17.23 2.16
C CYS A 213 15.56 17.43 3.27
N ASN A 214 15.31 18.42 4.14
CA ASN A 214 16.17 18.72 5.28
C ASN A 214 15.53 18.19 6.56
N PRO A 215 16.31 17.55 7.45
CA PRO A 215 15.77 17.08 8.71
C PRO A 215 15.39 18.25 9.61
N THR A 216 14.22 18.17 10.22
CA THR A 216 13.82 19.06 11.33
C THR A 216 14.21 18.41 12.65
N LYS A 217 14.30 19.19 13.72
CA LYS A 217 14.79 18.69 15.02
C LYS A 217 13.71 18.02 15.87
N TYR A 218 12.46 18.07 15.43
CA TYR A 218 11.29 17.52 16.11
C TYR A 218 10.20 17.25 15.09
N TYR A 219 9.30 16.32 15.43
CA TYR A 219 8.13 15.99 14.63
C TYR A 219 7.18 17.19 14.50
N LEU A 220 6.75 17.46 13.28
CA LEU A 220 5.86 18.58 12.96
C LEU A 220 4.41 18.12 12.83
N PHE A 221 4.20 16.96 12.23
CA PHE A 221 2.88 16.46 11.82
C PHE A 221 2.39 15.29 12.69
N SER A 222 3.30 14.65 13.42
CA SER A 222 3.03 13.67 14.48
C SER A 222 3.25 14.30 15.87
N ASP A 223 3.27 13.51 16.95
CA ASP A 223 3.35 14.07 18.30
C ASP A 223 4.77 14.62 18.56
N ILE A 224 4.89 15.95 18.74
CA ILE A 224 6.15 16.63 19.08
C ILE A 224 6.81 16.07 20.35
N ASN A 225 6.07 15.37 21.20
CA ASN A 225 6.61 14.77 22.43
C ASN A 225 7.33 13.44 22.20
N ASP A 226 7.22 12.85 21.01
CA ASP A 226 7.87 11.58 20.67
C ASP A 226 9.31 11.76 20.16
N ILE A 227 9.96 12.91 20.41
CA ILE A 227 11.33 13.21 19.95
C ILE A 227 12.35 12.10 20.24
N ASN A 228 12.16 11.32 21.30
CA ASN A 228 13.07 10.23 21.65
C ASN A 228 13.07 9.07 20.63
N SER A 229 12.05 8.97 19.76
CA SER A 229 12.02 8.02 18.65
C SER A 229 12.71 8.54 17.39
N PHE A 230 13.03 9.84 17.32
CA PHE A 230 13.56 10.49 16.11
C PHE A 230 15.02 10.11 15.84
N ILE A 231 15.30 9.71 14.59
CA ILE A 231 16.62 9.18 14.18
C ILE A 231 17.56 10.28 13.67
N GLY A 232 17.09 11.52 13.47
CA GLY A 232 17.91 12.63 12.99
C GLY A 232 18.01 12.72 11.46
N THR A 233 17.22 11.94 10.73
CA THR A 233 17.24 11.88 9.25
C THR A 233 16.00 12.52 8.63
N SER A 234 16.14 12.96 7.38
CA SER A 234 15.03 13.57 6.63
C SER A 234 14.09 12.51 6.09
N CYS A 235 12.79 12.80 6.05
CA CYS A 235 11.81 11.82 5.60
C CYS A 235 11.97 11.42 4.15
N PHE A 236 12.53 12.27 3.29
CA PHE A 236 12.87 11.88 1.94
C PHE A 236 13.90 10.76 1.91
N THR A 237 14.97 10.86 2.72
CA THR A 237 16.03 9.86 2.79
C THR A 237 15.48 8.53 3.30
N GLU A 238 14.76 8.55 4.42
CA GLU A 238 14.17 7.33 4.99
C GLU A 238 13.11 6.72 4.07
N THR A 239 12.30 7.54 3.41
CA THR A 239 11.28 7.06 2.46
C THR A 239 11.94 6.46 1.23
N LYS A 240 13.00 7.08 0.72
CA LYS A 240 13.81 6.52 -0.38
C LYS A 240 14.39 5.18 0.00
N ASP A 241 15.05 5.09 1.17
CA ASP A 241 15.67 3.85 1.64
C ASP A 241 14.63 2.77 1.90
N PHE A 242 13.48 3.13 2.49
CA PHE A 242 12.33 2.25 2.67
C PHE A 242 11.80 1.73 1.33
N VAL A 243 11.57 2.60 0.35
CA VAL A 243 11.06 2.22 -0.97
C VAL A 243 12.09 1.40 -1.74
N GLN A 244 13.38 1.72 -1.68
CA GLN A 244 14.42 0.94 -2.36
C GLN A 244 14.60 -0.44 -1.73
N SER A 245 14.63 -0.53 -0.40
CA SER A 245 14.80 -1.79 0.31
C SER A 245 13.53 -2.66 0.24
N THR A 246 12.41 -2.12 0.71
CA THR A 246 11.12 -2.83 0.73
C THR A 246 10.57 -3.03 -0.67
N GLY A 247 10.74 -2.06 -1.57
CA GLY A 247 10.28 -2.17 -2.96
C GLY A 247 11.04 -3.22 -3.75
N LYS A 248 12.36 -3.39 -3.54
CA LYS A 248 13.11 -4.50 -4.16
C LYS A 248 12.62 -5.85 -3.65
N PHE A 249 12.45 -6.00 -2.33
CA PHE A 249 11.89 -7.21 -1.74
C PHE A 249 10.47 -7.51 -2.28
N MET A 250 9.58 -6.51 -2.27
CA MET A 250 8.21 -6.63 -2.78
C MET A 250 8.18 -6.94 -4.28
N GLY A 251 9.08 -6.34 -5.06
CA GLY A 251 9.26 -6.60 -6.48
C GLY A 251 9.61 -8.06 -6.77
N TYR A 252 10.53 -8.67 -5.99
CA TYR A 252 10.83 -10.10 -6.10
C TYR A 252 9.65 -10.99 -5.72
N VAL A 253 8.92 -10.64 -4.66
CA VAL A 253 7.69 -11.36 -4.27
C VAL A 253 6.64 -11.29 -5.38
N LEU A 254 6.40 -10.11 -5.95
CA LEU A 254 5.47 -9.88 -7.06
C LEU A 254 5.90 -10.65 -8.32
N LEU A 255 7.20 -10.68 -8.62
CA LEU A 255 7.73 -11.46 -9.75
C LEU A 255 7.49 -12.96 -9.54
N GLY A 256 7.76 -13.48 -8.34
CA GLY A 256 7.50 -14.88 -7.99
C GLY A 256 6.02 -15.24 -8.12
N LEU A 257 5.13 -14.38 -7.65
CA LEU A 257 3.68 -14.51 -7.85
C LEU A 257 3.30 -14.47 -9.33
N GLY A 258 3.87 -13.55 -10.10
CA GLY A 258 3.70 -13.47 -11.54
C GLY A 258 4.07 -14.78 -12.23
N VAL A 259 5.26 -15.32 -11.95
CA VAL A 259 5.69 -16.62 -12.50
C VAL A 259 4.72 -17.74 -12.11
N LEU A 260 4.24 -17.77 -10.86
CA LEU A 260 3.24 -18.73 -10.41
C LEU A 260 1.93 -18.63 -11.21
N PHE A 261 1.40 -17.43 -11.44
CA PHE A 261 0.20 -17.22 -12.26
C PHE A 261 0.44 -17.61 -13.73
N GLY A 262 1.59 -17.26 -14.29
CA GLY A 262 1.98 -17.65 -15.65
C GLY A 262 2.04 -19.17 -15.83
N MET A 263 2.63 -19.89 -14.88
CA MET A 263 2.64 -21.36 -14.88
C MET A 263 1.22 -21.94 -14.80
N ASN A 264 0.34 -21.36 -13.97
CA ASN A 264 -1.06 -21.80 -13.88
C ASN A 264 -1.83 -21.63 -15.20
N LEU A 265 -1.58 -20.54 -15.95
CA LEU A 265 -2.17 -20.34 -17.27
C LEU A 265 -1.77 -21.45 -18.24
N ILE A 266 -0.46 -21.71 -18.36
CA ILE A 266 0.08 -22.78 -19.22
C ILE A 266 -0.53 -24.13 -18.85
N MET A 267 -0.58 -24.44 -17.55
CA MET A 267 -1.11 -25.71 -17.07
C MET A 267 -2.60 -25.92 -17.38
N VAL A 268 -3.42 -24.88 -17.27
CA VAL A 268 -4.84 -24.97 -17.63
C VAL A 268 -5.04 -25.11 -19.12
N ILE A 269 -4.24 -24.41 -19.95
CA ILE A 269 -4.24 -24.61 -21.40
C ILE A 269 -3.93 -26.07 -21.75
N LEU A 270 -2.90 -26.66 -21.12
CA LEU A 270 -2.55 -28.08 -21.32
C LEU A 270 -3.68 -29.04 -20.93
N ILE A 271 -4.39 -28.78 -19.82
CA ILE A 271 -5.58 -29.57 -19.43
C ILE A 271 -6.69 -29.45 -20.49
N CYS A 272 -6.94 -28.25 -20.98
CA CYS A 272 -7.98 -28.01 -21.98
C CYS A 272 -7.65 -28.74 -23.31
N CYS A 273 -6.43 -28.62 -23.82
CA CYS A 273 -6.01 -29.25 -25.07
C CYS A 273 -6.01 -30.78 -24.99
N THR A 274 -5.57 -31.38 -23.86
CA THR A 274 -5.56 -32.84 -23.70
C THR A 274 -6.96 -33.44 -23.66
N LYS A 275 -7.92 -32.78 -22.99
CA LYS A 275 -9.30 -33.27 -22.89
C LYS A 275 -10.04 -33.25 -24.24
N GLU A 276 -9.70 -32.31 -25.11
CA GLU A 276 -10.29 -32.24 -26.45
C GLU A 276 -9.80 -33.38 -27.35
N LYS A 277 -8.52 -33.75 -27.24
CA LYS A 277 -7.94 -34.89 -27.95
C LYS A 277 -8.62 -36.21 -27.57
N ASP A 278 -8.86 -36.44 -26.27
CA ASP A 278 -9.53 -37.66 -25.79
C ASP A 278 -10.96 -37.78 -26.33
N ARG A 279 -11.74 -36.69 -26.31
CA ARG A 279 -13.10 -36.69 -26.89
C ARG A 279 -13.12 -36.95 -28.40
N ARG A 280 -12.17 -36.36 -29.14
CA ARG A 280 -12.07 -36.57 -30.59
C ARG A 280 -11.75 -38.04 -30.89
N ASN A 281 -10.89 -38.67 -30.09
CA ASN A 281 -10.57 -40.09 -30.23
C ASN A 281 -11.77 -40.99 -29.88
N GLU A 282 -12.55 -40.68 -28.83
CA GLU A 282 -13.78 -41.41 -28.51
C GLU A 282 -14.81 -41.32 -29.65
N HIS A 283 -15.00 -40.13 -30.25
CA HIS A 283 -15.88 -39.99 -31.41
C HIS A 283 -15.41 -40.77 -32.64
N LEU A 284 -14.10 -40.93 -32.85
CA LEU A 284 -13.56 -41.73 -33.96
C LEU A 284 -13.72 -43.24 -33.72
N ILE A 285 -13.71 -43.70 -32.47
CA ILE A 285 -13.84 -45.12 -32.12
C ILE A 285 -15.31 -45.57 -32.10
N TYR A 286 -16.23 -44.73 -31.62
CA TYR A 286 -17.66 -45.04 -31.48
C TYR A 286 -18.54 -44.48 -32.61
N GLY A 287 -17.95 -43.81 -33.59
CA GLY A 287 -18.65 -43.20 -34.73
C GLY A 287 -18.82 -44.12 -35.95
N TYR A 288 -18.58 -45.43 -35.82
CA TYR A 288 -18.86 -46.46 -36.83
C TYR A 288 -19.88 -47.47 -36.32
#